data_AF-A0A1G8HTP6-F1
#
_entry.id   AF-A0A1G8HTP6-F1
#
_cell.length_a   1.000
_cell.length_b   1.000
_cell.length_c   1.000
_cell.angle_alpha   90.00
_cell.angle_beta   90.00
_cell.angle_gamma   90.00
#
_symmetry.space_group_name_H-M   'P 1'
#
loop_
_entity.id
_entity.type
_entity.pdbx_description
1 polymer ?
#
loop_
_entity_poly.entity_id
_entity_poly.type
_entity_poly.pdbx_seq_one_letter_code
_entity_poly.pdbx_strand_id
1 'polypeptide(L)'
;MIEMYWGIGATLLQRQAQEPWGSKVLQRLAADLKASFPHMRGFSRSNLFYMRSFAAAWDFSDPAVRGRVGALPWGTSSNCSS
;
A
#
# COMPACT_ATOMS: atom_id res chain seq x y z
N MET A 1 -1.21 8.78 -5.86
CA MET A 1 -0.40 8.28 -4.73
C MET A 1 -1.00 7.01 -4.11
N ILE A 2 -2.29 6.99 -3.76
CA ILE A 2 -2.92 5.85 -3.06
C ILE A 2 -2.94 4.56 -3.91
N GLU A 3 -3.17 4.65 -5.21
CA GLU A 3 -3.19 3.48 -6.10
C GLU A 3 -1.84 2.76 -6.22
N MET A 4 -0.73 3.50 -6.19
CA MET A 4 0.61 2.92 -6.19
C MET A 4 0.83 2.09 -4.92
N TYR A 5 0.45 2.63 -3.77
CA TYR A 5 0.57 1.94 -2.48
C TYR A 5 -0.34 0.71 -2.41
N TRP A 6 -1.56 0.80 -2.92
CA TRP A 6 -2.42 -0.37 -3.04
C TRP A 6 -1.84 -1.41 -3.99
N GLY A 7 -1.31 -1.01 -5.15
CA GLY A 7 -0.69 -1.92 -6.11
C GLY A 7 0.49 -2.72 -5.52
N ILE A 8 1.32 -2.07 -4.69
CA ILE A 8 2.39 -2.75 -3.94
C ILE A 8 1.80 -3.76 -2.94
N GLY A 9 0.77 -3.35 -2.18
CA GLY A 9 0.06 -4.22 -1.23
C GLY A 9 -0.63 -5.42 -1.89
N ALA A 10 -1.26 -5.22 -3.03
CA ALA A 10 -1.96 -6.25 -3.81
C ALA A 10 -0.95 -7.25 -4.40
N THR A 11 0.18 -6.77 -4.90
CA THR A 11 1.28 -7.64 -5.38
C THR A 11 1.85 -8.48 -4.23
N LEU A 12 2.01 -7.89 -3.03
CA LEU A 12 2.42 -8.62 -1.83
C LEU A 12 1.42 -9.72 -1.45
N LEU A 13 0.11 -9.47 -1.55
CA LEU A 13 -0.94 -10.45 -1.25
C LEU A 13 -0.98 -11.58 -2.28
N GLN A 14 -0.92 -11.25 -3.57
CA GLN A 14 -0.91 -12.27 -4.62
C GLN A 14 0.28 -13.22 -4.47
N ARG A 15 1.45 -12.69 -4.13
CA ARG A 15 2.63 -13.53 -3.96
C ARG A 15 2.60 -14.34 -2.66
N GLN A 16 1.99 -13.83 -1.59
CA GLN A 16 1.74 -14.61 -0.38
C GLN A 16 0.71 -15.72 -0.57
N ALA A 17 -0.27 -15.55 -1.48
CA ALA A 17 -1.23 -16.60 -1.82
C ALA A 17 -0.55 -17.77 -2.57
N GLN A 18 0.53 -17.48 -3.29
CA GLN A 18 1.31 -18.49 -4.02
C GLN A 18 2.29 -19.25 -3.10
N GLU A 19 2.84 -18.60 -2.07
CA GLU A 19 3.69 -19.24 -1.05
C GLU A 19 3.54 -18.57 0.33
N PRO A 20 3.53 -19.34 1.44
CA PRO A 20 3.54 -18.79 2.78
C PRO A 20 4.86 -18.06 3.07
N TRP A 21 4.82 -16.73 2.98
CA TRP A 21 5.99 -15.88 3.14
C TRP A 21 6.28 -15.54 4.60
N GLY A 22 7.47 -15.91 5.06
CA GLY A 22 8.00 -15.45 6.34
C GLY A 22 8.36 -13.96 6.34
N SER A 23 8.50 -13.39 7.54
CA SER A 23 8.86 -11.97 7.78
C SER A 23 10.09 -11.45 7.01
N LYS A 24 10.96 -12.34 6.53
CA LYS A 24 12.17 -12.03 5.75
C LYS A 24 11.88 -11.44 4.36
N VAL A 25 10.76 -11.80 3.73
CA VAL A 25 10.45 -11.32 2.37
C VAL A 25 10.10 -9.83 2.37
N LEU A 26 9.26 -9.40 3.33
CA LEU A 26 8.94 -7.97 3.53
C LEU A 26 10.19 -7.14 3.83
N GLN A 27 11.15 -7.69 4.59
CA GLN A 27 12.44 -7.02 4.83
C GLN A 27 13.25 -6.86 3.55
N ARG A 28 13.33 -7.90 2.73
CA ARG A 28 14.11 -7.87 1.49
C ARG A 28 13.49 -6.92 0.47
N LEU A 29 12.16 -6.95 0.33
CA LEU A 29 11.45 -6.01 -0.53
C LEU A 29 11.60 -4.55 -0.07
N ALA A 30 11.56 -4.30 1.26
CA ALA A 30 11.84 -2.97 1.80
C ALA A 30 13.25 -2.50 1.46
N ALA A 31 14.24 -3.39 1.56
CA ALA A 31 15.62 -3.08 1.23
C ALA A 31 15.80 -2.82 -0.28
N ASP A 32 15.22 -3.65 -1.15
CA ASP A 32 15.26 -3.48 -2.60
C ASP A 32 14.58 -2.18 -3.06
N LEU A 33 13.41 -1.86 -2.51
CA LEU A 33 12.71 -0.62 -2.85
C LEU A 33 13.47 0.61 -2.34
N LYS A 34 14.07 0.54 -1.15
CA LYS A 34 14.89 1.63 -0.62
C LYS A 34 16.19 1.81 -1.41
N ALA A 35 16.79 0.73 -1.90
CA ALA A 35 17.97 0.77 -2.76
C ALA A 35 17.64 1.32 -4.16
N SER A 36 16.50 0.95 -4.73
CA SER A 36 16.04 1.42 -6.04
C SER A 36 15.55 2.87 -6.01
N PHE A 37 15.03 3.33 -4.87
CA PHE A 37 14.48 4.67 -4.69
C PHE A 37 15.02 5.36 -3.42
N PRO A 38 16.33 5.66 -3.35
CA PRO A 38 16.96 6.20 -2.15
C PRO A 38 16.44 7.59 -1.74
N HIS A 39 15.88 8.35 -2.69
CA HIS A 39 15.29 9.67 -2.45
C HIS A 39 13.81 9.62 -2.02
N MET A 40 13.14 8.48 -2.14
CA MET A 40 11.74 8.33 -1.75
C MET A 40 11.61 7.86 -0.30
N ARG A 41 10.85 8.61 0.50
CA ARG A 41 10.43 8.22 1.85
C ARG A 41 9.14 7.40 1.75
N GLY A 42 9.05 6.28 2.46
CA GLY A 42 7.83 5.44 2.50
C GLY A 42 8.03 3.95 2.23
N PHE A 43 9.25 3.46 2.00
CA PHE A 43 9.48 2.02 1.75
C PHE A 43 10.05 1.27 2.97
N SER A 44 9.68 1.68 4.18
CA SER A 44 10.03 0.93 5.39
C SER A 44 9.22 -0.37 5.48
N ARG A 45 9.75 -1.36 6.19
CA ARG A 45 9.05 -2.63 6.46
C ARG A 45 7.65 -2.40 7.03
N SER A 46 7.52 -1.46 7.97
CA SER A 46 6.24 -1.13 8.60
C SER A 46 5.25 -0.51 7.61
N ASN A 47 5.74 0.33 6.68
CA ASN A 47 4.88 0.92 5.67
C ASN A 47 4.40 -0.12 4.64
N LEU A 48 5.27 -1.06 4.24
CA LEU A 48 4.89 -2.18 3.37
C LEU A 48 3.89 -3.13 4.05
N PHE A 49 4.03 -3.33 5.36
CA PHE A 49 3.03 -4.07 6.14
C PHE A 49 1.68 -3.35 6.10
N TYR A 50 1.67 -2.04 6.31
CA TYR A 50 0.47 -1.22 6.19
C TYR A 50 -0.15 -1.29 4.79
N MET A 51 0.64 -1.19 3.73
CA MET A 51 0.16 -1.31 2.34
C MET A 51 -0.47 -2.68 2.07
N ARG A 52 0.13 -3.76 2.57
CA ARG A 52 -0.44 -5.11 2.49
C ARG A 52 -1.76 -5.20 3.24
N SER A 53 -1.80 -4.77 4.50
CA SER A 53 -3.02 -4.81 5.33
C SER A 53 -4.13 -3.96 4.70
N PHE A 54 -3.76 -2.82 4.14
CA PHE A 54 -4.65 -1.94 3.40
C PHE A 54 -5.22 -2.62 2.15
N ALA A 55 -4.37 -3.26 1.34
CA ALA A 55 -4.82 -4.00 0.17
C ALA A 55 -5.66 -5.25 0.52
N ALA A 56 -5.46 -5.83 1.71
CA ALA A 56 -6.23 -6.99 2.17
C ALA A 56 -7.62 -6.58 2.67
N ALA A 57 -7.73 -5.38 3.26
CA ALA A 57 -8.97 -4.85 3.80
C ALA A 57 -9.86 -4.19 2.73
N TRP A 58 -9.26 -3.70 1.64
CA TRP A 58 -9.98 -2.98 0.58
C TRP A 58 -9.63 -3.51 -0.81
N ASP A 59 -10.65 -4.01 -1.51
CA ASP A 59 -10.56 -4.35 -2.92
C ASP A 59 -10.66 -3.09 -3.79
N PHE A 60 -9.52 -2.51 -4.14
CA PHE A 60 -9.44 -1.30 -4.96
C PHE A 60 -9.71 -1.57 -6.45
N SER A 61 -9.92 -2.83 -6.85
CA SER A 61 -10.45 -3.14 -8.18
C SER A 61 -11.93 -2.77 -8.32
N ASP A 62 -12.64 -2.65 -7.20
CA ASP A 62 -14.01 -2.16 -7.15
C ASP A 62 -14.04 -0.62 -7.21
N PRO A 63 -14.66 -0.01 -8.24
CA PRO A 63 -14.80 1.44 -8.34
C PRO A 63 -15.59 2.05 -7.17
N ALA A 64 -16.47 1.31 -6.50
CA ALA A 64 -17.18 1.79 -5.31
C ALA A 64 -16.23 1.97 -4.11
N VAL A 65 -15.19 1.13 -4.00
CA VAL A 65 -14.18 1.22 -2.94
C VAL A 65 -13.24 2.41 -3.16
N ARG A 66 -12.85 2.69 -4.41
CA ARG A 66 -12.04 3.87 -4.77
C ARG A 66 -12.66 5.18 -4.28
N GLY A 67 -13.98 5.35 -4.48
CA GLY A 67 -14.70 6.54 -4.01
C GLY A 67 -14.77 6.67 -2.48
N ARG A 68 -14.87 5.54 -1.77
CA ARG A 68 -14.98 5.52 -0.29
C ARG A 68 -13.66 5.74 0.42
N VAL A 69 -12.55 5.21 -0.10
CA VAL A 69 -11.22 5.42 0.50
C VAL A 69 -10.78 6.88 0.35
N GLY A 70 -11.09 7.53 -0.77
CA GLY A 70 -10.82 8.96 -0.95
C GLY A 70 -11.56 9.87 0.04
N ALA A 71 -12.65 9.37 0.65
CA ALA A 71 -13.47 10.11 1.61
C ALA A 71 -13.06 9.91 3.09
N LEU A 72 -12.03 9.11 3.38
CA LEU A 72 -11.53 8.94 4.74
C LEU A 72 -10.80 10.22 5.23
N PRO A 73 -10.90 10.60 6.52
CA PRO A 73 -10.46 11.89 7.05
C PRO A 73 -8.94 12.14 7.02
N TRP A 74 -8.15 11.16 6.59
CA TRP A 74 -6.71 11.31 6.35
C TRP A 74 -6.36 11.59 4.87
N GLY A 75 -7.34 11.52 3.96
CA GLY A 75 -7.19 11.76 2.52
C GLY A 75 -7.71 13.11 2.04
N THR A 76 -8.51 13.81 2.85
CA THR A 76 -9.00 15.15 2.56
C THR A 76 -8.00 16.20 3.04
N SER A 77 -7.22 16.75 2.09
CA SER A 77 -6.84 18.16 2.27
C SER A 77 -8.13 18.95 2.12
N SER A 78 -8.54 19.55 3.22
CA SER A 78 -9.63 20.51 3.30
C SER A 78 -9.55 21.51 2.15
N ASN A 79 -10.48 21.45 1.20
CA ASN A 79 -10.91 22.67 0.54
C ASN A 79 -12.42 22.78 0.71
N CYS A 80 -12.76 23.51 1.77
CA CYS A 80 -14.10 24.01 2.03
C CYS A 80 -14.31 25.17 1.04
N SER A 81 -15.26 25.06 0.13
CA SER A 81 -15.69 26.19 -0.69
C SER A 81 -17.16 26.04 -1.08
N SER A 82 -17.95 26.87 -0.38
CA SER A 82 -19.26 27.45 -0.72
C SER A 82 -20.50 26.57 -0.70
#